data_AF-A0AAD2FQZ3-F1
#
_entry.id   AF-A0AAD2FQZ3-F1
#
_cell.length_a   1.000
_cell.length_b   1.000
_cell.length_c   1.000
_cell.angle_alpha   90.00
_cell.angle_beta   90.00
_cell.angle_gamma   90.00
#
_symmetry.space_group_name_H-M   'P 1'
#
loop_
_entity.id
_entity.type
_entity.pdbx_description
1 polymer ?
#
loop_
_entity_poly.entity_id
_entity_poly.type
_entity_poly.pdbx_seq_one_letter_code
_entity_poly.pdbx_strand_id
1 'polypeptide(L)'
;MDRGSLRNLPRRDYAEIPVANDRAIGGGDQDGPAPGGGENGGPGSLTPGQATRGTLQYAGNKQHYYLFRSATRRLDEETLFDCTSDNFYQFMKNLGERADEFGWSTRGGILHVPKADGTMVNLLTEYGSITLEEIEIHERSYWNNGYRKSQDDRMLYECIMKSLSTLGKAKVNIHSSDYKLMSGQYNRYPSGLCLLKVVVRESYLDSNATTGMLRQRLATLDLYLPTVNNDIIKFNMHVKMLLEGLQARGEQTLDLLTNLFRGYMVCSDKEFVKYITDLETDHDMENRPITAAKLMKLAEKKYKIMVSLEKWEAPTQVDEQIMALQAKISDMKQKLETKKKRKKDDDDRKPAPRKKNQKQERPDWFNHAPPHDKINETKHWNKIDWHWCCEATGGHCGGVWRAHKPKDCKPFKKKNKFDPKKRSSGGAAPKIELKTAVDEEYLAGLTGGYESDVYSTSE
;
A
#
# COMPACT_ATOMS: atom_id res chain seq x y z
N MET A 1 14.69 78.97 -29.40
CA MET A 1 13.43 78.96 -30.18
C MET A 1 12.96 77.51 -30.16
N ASP A 2 11.88 77.09 -29.52
CA ASP A 2 10.75 77.84 -28.98
C ASP A 2 10.15 77.07 -27.79
N ARG A 3 9.57 77.83 -26.84
CA ARG A 3 8.92 77.35 -25.62
C ARG A 3 7.41 77.32 -25.82
N GLY A 4 6.72 76.33 -25.26
CA GLY A 4 5.29 76.40 -25.00
C GLY A 4 4.76 75.05 -24.51
N SER A 5 3.78 74.95 -23.61
CA SER A 5 3.09 75.92 -22.77
C SER A 5 2.34 75.10 -21.72
N LEU A 6 2.43 75.52 -20.46
CA LEU A 6 1.66 75.00 -19.33
C LEU A 6 0.18 75.36 -19.49
N ARG A 7 -0.76 74.39 -19.34
CA ARG A 7 -2.15 74.67 -18.90
C ARG A 7 -2.78 73.51 -18.11
N ASN A 8 -3.03 73.81 -16.83
CA ASN A 8 -4.25 73.59 -16.04
C ASN A 8 -4.97 72.24 -16.06
N LEU A 9 -4.90 71.54 -14.92
CA LEU A 9 -5.97 70.68 -14.41
C LEU A 9 -6.41 71.17 -13.02
N PRO A 10 -7.72 71.10 -12.68
CA PRO A 10 -8.30 71.86 -11.58
C PRO A 10 -8.15 71.19 -10.20
N ARG A 11 -7.89 72.03 -9.19
CA ARG A 11 -7.98 71.74 -7.75
C ARG A 11 -9.39 71.28 -7.39
N ARG A 12 -9.49 70.20 -6.60
CA ARG A 12 -10.73 69.84 -5.88
C ARG A 12 -10.64 70.39 -4.46
N ASP A 13 -11.63 71.20 -4.15
CA ASP A 13 -11.84 71.91 -2.89
C ASP A 13 -12.14 70.94 -1.75
N TYR A 14 -11.48 71.17 -0.62
CA TYR A 14 -11.82 70.60 0.67
C TYR A 14 -13.01 71.40 1.24
N ALA A 15 -14.11 70.72 1.52
CA ALA A 15 -15.25 71.32 2.20
C ALA A 15 -15.02 71.33 3.71
N GLU A 16 -14.97 72.54 4.27
CA GLU A 16 -15.05 72.87 5.70
C GLU A 16 -16.49 72.69 6.21
N ILE A 17 -16.65 72.19 7.44
CA ILE A 17 -17.90 72.19 8.21
C ILE A 17 -17.55 72.61 9.66
N PRO A 18 -18.40 73.41 10.35
CA PRO A 18 -17.94 74.59 11.09
C PRO A 18 -17.78 74.40 12.61
N VAL A 19 -17.07 75.39 13.16
CA VAL A 19 -16.82 75.67 14.58
C VAL A 19 -18.11 76.03 15.32
N ALA A 20 -18.35 75.39 16.46
CA ALA A 20 -19.18 75.94 17.53
C ALA A 20 -18.32 76.04 18.80
N ASN A 21 -18.23 77.27 19.32
CA ASN A 21 -17.47 77.67 20.50
C ASN A 21 -18.50 78.06 21.56
N ASP A 22 -18.43 77.48 22.75
CA ASP A 22 -19.05 78.05 23.94
C ASP A 22 -18.15 77.86 25.17
N ARG A 23 -18.11 78.93 25.97
CA ARG A 23 -17.07 79.29 26.94
C ARG A 23 -17.15 78.54 28.29
N ALA A 24 -15.95 78.22 28.78
CA ALA A 24 -15.40 78.13 30.15
C ALA A 24 -16.29 78.46 31.37
N ILE A 25 -16.12 77.68 32.47
CA ILE A 25 -15.63 78.10 33.82
C ILE A 25 -15.15 76.87 34.63
N GLY A 26 -14.00 76.97 35.33
CA GLY A 26 -13.77 76.34 36.64
C GLY A 26 -12.74 75.20 36.72
N GLY A 27 -11.60 75.44 37.39
CA GLY A 27 -10.52 74.47 37.60
C GLY A 27 -10.67 73.61 38.87
N GLY A 28 -9.79 72.60 38.97
CA GLY A 28 -9.58 71.77 40.15
C GLY A 28 -8.83 70.48 39.79
N ASP A 29 -7.56 70.40 40.19
CA ASP A 29 -6.76 69.17 40.18
C ASP A 29 -7.46 68.06 40.98
N GLN A 30 -7.61 66.87 40.38
CA GLN A 30 -7.70 65.57 41.07
C GLN A 30 -7.65 64.40 40.09
N ASP A 31 -6.62 63.57 40.25
CA ASP A 31 -6.54 62.12 40.01
C ASP A 31 -7.18 61.55 38.73
N GLY A 32 -6.30 61.25 37.76
CA GLY A 32 -6.65 60.55 36.53
C GLY A 32 -7.21 59.13 36.79
N PRO A 33 -8.29 58.74 36.09
CA PRO A 33 -8.97 57.47 36.33
C PRO A 33 -8.27 56.29 35.64
N ALA A 34 -8.46 55.12 36.24
CA ALA A 34 -8.05 53.80 35.78
C ALA A 34 -8.38 53.53 34.29
N PRO A 35 -7.61 52.67 33.59
CA PRO A 35 -7.86 52.36 32.20
C PRO A 35 -9.20 51.62 32.08
N GLY A 36 -10.18 52.29 31.46
CA GLY A 36 -11.47 51.72 31.13
C GLY A 36 -11.31 50.50 30.22
N GLY A 37 -11.79 49.36 30.71
CA GLY A 37 -12.04 48.19 29.89
C GLY A 37 -13.11 48.52 28.86
N GLY A 38 -12.69 48.73 27.62
CA GLY A 38 -13.58 48.82 26.47
C GLY A 38 -14.00 47.43 26.04
N GLU A 39 -15.21 47.03 26.41
CA GLU A 39 -15.94 45.93 25.80
C GLU A 39 -16.15 46.20 24.30
N ASN A 40 -15.43 45.48 23.44
CA ASN A 40 -15.86 45.21 22.08
C ASN A 40 -16.08 43.70 21.98
N GLY A 41 -17.33 43.29 22.23
CA GLY A 41 -17.81 41.91 22.28
C GLY A 41 -17.84 41.21 20.92
N GLY A 42 -16.68 41.04 20.30
CA GLY A 42 -16.46 39.97 19.31
C GLY A 42 -15.74 38.79 19.98
N PRO A 43 -15.84 37.56 19.45
CA PRO A 43 -15.01 36.47 19.94
C PRO A 43 -13.53 36.86 19.84
N GLY A 44 -12.79 36.69 20.94
CA GLY A 44 -11.35 36.93 20.97
C GLY A 44 -10.59 35.99 20.03
N SER A 45 -9.41 36.42 19.59
CA SER A 45 -8.52 35.58 18.78
C SER A 45 -8.05 34.34 19.57
N LEU A 46 -7.92 33.20 18.89
CA LEU A 46 -7.58 31.93 19.53
C LEU A 46 -6.08 31.83 19.87
N THR A 47 -5.24 32.62 19.22
CA THR A 47 -3.80 32.69 19.47
C THR A 47 -3.29 34.14 19.53
N PRO A 48 -2.19 34.40 20.24
CA PRO A 48 -1.57 35.73 20.26
C PRO A 48 -1.14 36.24 18.87
N GLY A 49 -0.74 35.33 17.98
CA GLY A 49 -0.37 35.67 16.61
C GLY A 49 -1.54 36.17 15.77
N GLN A 50 -2.73 35.61 15.98
CA GLN A 50 -3.98 36.07 15.36
C GLN A 50 -4.52 37.36 15.99
N ALA A 51 -4.24 37.60 17.29
CA ALA A 51 -4.69 38.80 17.99
C ALA A 51 -3.96 40.07 17.53
N THR A 52 -2.71 39.93 17.12
CA THR A 52 -1.87 41.06 16.70
C THR A 52 -2.26 41.51 15.30
N ARG A 53 -2.90 42.68 15.18
CA ARG A 53 -3.34 43.25 13.89
C ARG A 53 -2.37 44.33 13.38
N GLY A 54 -2.26 44.44 12.06
CA GLY A 54 -1.44 45.46 11.40
C GLY A 54 0.07 45.14 11.36
N THR A 55 0.85 46.10 10.90
CA THR A 55 2.30 45.97 10.70
C THR A 55 3.04 45.85 12.03
N LEU A 56 3.93 44.86 12.12
CA LEU A 56 4.79 44.63 13.26
C LEU A 56 5.93 45.65 13.28
N GLN A 57 6.02 46.39 14.38
CA GLN A 57 7.14 47.29 14.67
C GLN A 57 8.15 46.55 15.56
N TYR A 58 9.29 46.12 15.01
CA TYR A 58 10.28 45.38 15.80
C TYR A 58 11.18 46.28 16.66
N ALA A 59 11.34 47.54 16.27
CA ALA A 59 12.04 48.53 17.07
C ALA A 59 11.14 49.02 18.21
N GLY A 60 11.62 48.95 19.45
CA GLY A 60 10.93 49.48 20.63
C GLY A 60 9.74 48.65 21.14
N ASN A 61 9.15 47.76 20.34
CA ASN A 61 8.06 46.89 20.78
C ASN A 61 8.53 45.43 20.98
N LYS A 62 8.77 45.07 22.24
CA LYS A 62 9.22 43.73 22.64
C LYS A 62 8.20 42.63 22.27
N GLN A 63 6.90 42.91 22.28
CA GLN A 63 5.88 41.91 21.96
C GLN A 63 5.97 41.49 20.49
N HIS A 64 6.12 42.45 19.57
CA HIS A 64 6.33 42.16 18.15
C HIS A 64 7.63 41.40 17.89
N TYR A 65 8.70 41.72 18.62
CA TYR A 65 9.95 40.97 18.54
C TYR A 65 9.80 39.52 19.01
N TYR A 66 9.12 39.29 20.15
CA TYR A 66 8.84 37.93 20.62
C TYR A 66 7.93 37.16 19.68
N LEU A 67 6.95 37.83 19.07
CA LEU A 67 6.09 37.24 18.05
C LEU A 67 6.93 36.73 16.85
N PHE A 68 7.84 37.57 16.33
CA PHE A 68 8.77 37.17 15.27
C PHE A 68 9.64 35.99 15.68
N ARG A 69 10.19 36.01 16.91
CA ARG A 69 11.01 34.91 17.42
C ARG A 69 10.23 33.60 17.50
N SER A 70 8.97 33.65 17.94
CA SER A 70 8.09 32.48 18.02
C SER A 70 7.71 31.97 16.63
N ALA A 71 7.28 32.88 15.74
CA ALA A 71 6.88 32.56 14.37
C ALA A 71 7.98 31.85 13.57
N THR A 72 9.23 32.28 13.78
CA THR A 72 10.40 31.79 13.07
C THR A 72 11.11 30.63 13.75
N ARG A 73 10.55 30.03 14.81
CA ARG A 73 11.16 28.83 15.42
C ARG A 73 11.08 27.66 14.43
N ARG A 74 12.03 26.72 14.51
CA ARG A 74 11.91 25.43 13.79
C ARG A 74 10.57 24.75 14.11
N LEU A 75 10.04 24.00 13.15
CA LEU A 75 8.75 23.32 13.24
C LEU A 75 8.81 22.06 14.11
N ASP A 76 9.94 21.37 14.12
CA ASP A 76 10.17 20.17 14.92
C ASP A 76 11.48 20.34 15.70
N GLU A 77 11.46 19.93 16.97
CA GLU A 77 12.59 20.09 17.88
C GLU A 77 13.62 18.97 17.80
N GLU A 78 13.20 17.80 17.37
CA GLU A 78 14.02 16.58 17.36
C GLU A 78 14.59 16.34 15.96
N THR A 79 13.78 16.56 14.93
CA THR A 79 14.12 16.22 13.55
C THR A 79 14.08 17.43 12.65
N LEU A 80 15.06 17.55 11.76
CA LEU A 80 15.06 18.57 10.70
C LEU A 80 14.65 17.92 9.38
N PHE A 81 14.00 18.68 8.52
CA PHE A 81 13.46 18.16 7.28
C PHE A 81 14.50 18.13 6.17
N ASP A 82 14.71 16.93 5.60
CA ASP A 82 15.68 16.68 4.51
C ASP A 82 15.11 16.94 3.10
N CYS A 83 13.87 17.44 3.00
CA CYS A 83 13.12 17.51 1.73
C CYS A 83 13.00 16.13 1.08
N THR A 84 12.48 15.16 1.83
CA THR A 84 12.20 13.79 1.37
C THR A 84 10.70 13.51 1.41
N SER A 85 10.25 12.56 0.60
CA SER A 85 8.83 12.16 0.54
C SER A 85 8.30 11.63 1.87
N ASP A 86 9.13 10.93 2.63
CA ASP A 86 8.70 10.16 3.81
C ASP A 86 8.21 11.06 4.94
N ASN A 87 8.93 12.16 5.17
CA ASN A 87 8.62 13.12 6.23
C ASN A 87 7.85 14.35 5.72
N PHE A 88 7.50 14.39 4.43
CA PHE A 88 6.86 15.54 3.81
C PHE A 88 5.51 15.88 4.46
N TYR A 89 4.65 14.89 4.69
CA TYR A 89 3.33 15.11 5.28
C TYR A 89 3.41 15.63 6.71
N GLN A 90 4.36 15.12 7.51
CA GLN A 90 4.60 15.62 8.86
C GLN A 90 5.11 17.07 8.84
N PHE A 91 6.03 17.40 7.92
CA PHE A 91 6.50 18.77 7.75
C PHE A 91 5.36 19.73 7.39
N MET A 92 4.51 19.37 6.41
CA MET A 92 3.36 20.20 6.01
C MET A 92 2.34 20.37 7.14
N LYS A 93 2.10 19.31 7.93
CA LYS A 93 1.22 19.37 9.10
C LYS A 93 1.76 20.34 10.15
N ASN A 94 3.02 20.20 10.54
CA ASN A 94 3.65 21.08 11.53
C ASN A 94 3.67 22.54 11.03
N LEU A 95 3.92 22.75 9.74
CA LEU A 95 3.84 24.08 9.12
C LEU A 95 2.41 24.63 9.16
N GLY A 96 1.41 23.78 8.97
CA GLY A 96 0.00 24.13 9.09
C GLY A 96 -0.39 24.56 10.51
N GLU A 97 0.04 23.81 11.52
CA GLU A 97 -0.17 24.19 12.93
C GLU A 97 0.46 25.55 13.25
N ARG A 98 1.68 25.81 12.75
CA ARG A 98 2.33 27.12 12.86
C ARG A 98 1.55 28.20 12.10
N ALA A 99 1.09 27.90 10.89
CA ALA A 99 0.33 28.84 10.09
C ALA A 99 -0.98 29.23 10.77
N ASP A 100 -1.67 28.29 11.41
CA ASP A 100 -2.87 28.55 12.20
C ASP A 100 -2.53 29.46 13.39
N GLU A 101 -1.44 29.19 14.11
CA GLU A 101 -1.00 29.98 15.26
C GLU A 101 -0.73 31.45 14.92
N PHE A 102 -0.17 31.73 13.73
CA PHE A 102 0.18 33.09 13.29
C PHE A 102 -0.81 33.70 12.30
N GLY A 103 -1.90 33.00 12.00
CA GLY A 103 -2.97 33.47 11.12
C GLY A 103 -2.64 33.42 9.63
N TRP A 104 -1.55 32.76 9.22
CA TRP A 104 -1.14 32.66 7.82
C TRP A 104 -2.11 31.87 6.96
N SER A 105 -2.80 30.89 7.56
CA SER A 105 -3.82 30.02 6.95
C SER A 105 -5.25 30.60 7.03
N THR A 106 -5.45 31.70 7.75
CA THR A 106 -6.78 32.31 7.92
C THR A 106 -7.27 32.99 6.64
N ARG A 107 -8.57 33.33 6.58
CA ARG A 107 -9.14 34.05 5.44
C ARG A 107 -8.44 35.41 5.27
N GLY A 108 -7.68 35.55 4.18
CA GLY A 108 -6.87 36.73 3.89
C GLY A 108 -5.41 36.67 4.35
N GLY A 109 -5.00 35.56 4.99
CA GLY A 109 -3.61 35.23 5.27
C GLY A 109 -2.81 34.92 4.01
N ILE A 110 -1.49 34.87 4.14
CA ILE A 110 -0.55 34.77 3.01
C ILE A 110 -0.61 33.41 2.29
N LEU A 111 -1.10 32.35 2.93
CA LEU A 111 -1.11 31.00 2.33
C LEU A 111 -2.25 30.78 1.33
N HIS A 112 -3.19 31.73 1.24
CA HIS A 112 -4.27 31.71 0.25
C HIS A 112 -3.85 32.53 -0.97
N VAL A 113 -3.57 31.85 -2.08
CA VAL A 113 -3.07 32.46 -3.30
C VAL A 113 -4.10 32.30 -4.43
N PRO A 114 -4.42 33.37 -5.18
CA PRO A 114 -5.29 33.28 -6.33
C PRO A 114 -4.57 32.60 -7.50
N LYS A 115 -5.25 31.65 -8.14
CA LYS A 115 -4.88 31.14 -9.46
C LYS A 115 -5.19 32.16 -10.56
N ALA A 116 -4.70 31.90 -11.77
CA ALA A 116 -5.00 32.72 -12.94
C ALA A 116 -6.52 32.89 -13.22
N ASP A 117 -7.34 31.90 -12.84
CA ASP A 117 -8.81 31.92 -12.97
C ASP A 117 -9.55 32.65 -11.83
N GLY A 118 -8.81 33.17 -10.84
CA GLY A 118 -9.35 33.85 -9.66
C GLY A 118 -9.73 32.92 -8.50
N THR A 119 -9.61 31.61 -8.65
CA THR A 119 -9.85 30.64 -7.58
C THR A 119 -8.78 30.77 -6.50
N MET A 120 -9.18 30.91 -5.24
CA MET A 120 -8.25 30.99 -4.12
C MET A 120 -7.86 29.57 -3.67
N VAL A 121 -6.56 29.33 -3.58
CA VAL A 121 -5.99 28.02 -3.26
C VAL A 121 -5.10 28.15 -2.03
N ASN A 122 -5.21 27.18 -1.11
CA ASN A 122 -4.33 27.15 0.06
C ASN A 122 -3.10 26.28 -0.22
N LEU A 123 -1.90 26.87 -0.13
CA LEU A 123 -0.64 26.15 -0.39
C LEU A 123 -0.35 25.01 0.58
N LEU A 124 -1.02 24.90 1.73
CA LEU A 124 -0.83 23.77 2.63
C LEU A 124 -1.56 22.51 2.15
N THR A 125 -2.68 22.67 1.47
CA THR A 125 -3.57 21.56 1.08
C THR A 125 -3.57 21.27 -0.40
N GLU A 126 -3.32 22.28 -1.23
CA GLU A 126 -3.47 22.24 -2.69
C GLU A 126 -2.17 22.69 -3.39
N TYR A 127 -1.02 22.41 -2.78
CA TYR A 127 0.30 22.83 -3.25
C TYR A 127 0.66 22.37 -4.68
N GLY A 128 0.00 21.35 -5.21
CA GLY A 128 0.19 20.83 -6.56
C GLY A 128 -0.69 21.48 -7.63
N SER A 129 -1.74 22.21 -7.25
CA SER A 129 -2.72 22.80 -8.18
C SER A 129 -2.36 24.23 -8.63
N ILE A 130 -1.32 24.82 -8.05
CA ILE A 130 -0.81 26.17 -8.32
C ILE A 130 0.65 26.12 -8.79
N THR A 131 1.02 26.94 -9.77
CA THR A 131 2.39 27.01 -10.31
C THR A 131 3.28 27.97 -9.51
N LEU A 132 4.60 27.85 -9.66
CA LEU A 132 5.53 28.80 -9.05
C LEU A 132 5.35 30.23 -9.60
N GLU A 133 5.05 30.35 -10.90
CA GLU A 133 4.82 31.63 -11.57
C GLU A 133 3.57 32.35 -11.02
N GLU A 134 2.46 31.63 -10.81
CA GLU A 134 1.25 32.19 -10.19
C GLU A 134 1.52 32.71 -8.77
N ILE A 135 2.30 31.97 -7.98
CA ILE A 135 2.72 32.39 -6.64
C ILE A 135 3.59 33.65 -6.72
N GLU A 136 4.56 33.68 -7.63
CA GLU A 136 5.45 34.83 -7.81
C GLU A 136 4.68 36.09 -8.21
N ILE A 137 3.72 35.99 -9.14
CA ILE A 137 2.84 37.10 -9.54
C ILE A 137 2.07 37.62 -8.32
N HIS A 138 1.48 36.72 -7.53
CA HIS A 138 0.74 37.10 -6.34
C HIS A 138 1.63 37.80 -5.31
N GLU A 139 2.80 37.24 -5.01
CA GLU A 139 3.72 37.83 -4.05
C GLU A 139 4.18 39.21 -4.47
N ARG A 140 4.51 39.43 -5.75
CA ARG A 140 4.96 40.74 -6.24
C ARG A 140 3.97 41.87 -5.97
N SER A 141 2.70 41.58 -5.69
CA SER A 141 1.70 42.59 -5.27
C SER A 141 1.95 43.19 -3.88
N TYR A 142 2.60 42.49 -2.96
CA TYR A 142 2.86 42.95 -1.60
C TYR A 142 4.27 42.65 -1.08
N TRP A 143 5.10 41.96 -1.84
CA TRP A 143 6.40 41.50 -1.39
C TRP A 143 7.37 42.66 -1.14
N ASN A 144 8.14 42.53 -0.05
CA ASN A 144 9.19 43.47 0.37
C ASN A 144 8.74 44.93 0.56
N ASN A 145 7.45 45.18 0.84
CA ASN A 145 6.95 46.53 1.14
C ASN A 145 6.91 46.85 2.64
N GLY A 146 7.24 45.88 3.50
CA GLY A 146 7.27 46.06 4.95
C GLY A 146 5.91 46.05 5.65
N TYR A 147 4.80 45.90 4.92
CA TYR A 147 3.48 45.71 5.53
C TYR A 147 3.30 44.30 6.08
N ARG A 148 2.23 44.11 6.86
CA ARG A 148 1.97 42.85 7.58
C ARG A 148 2.13 41.59 6.72
N LYS A 149 1.56 41.56 5.51
CA LYS A 149 1.70 40.40 4.61
C LYS A 149 3.16 40.11 4.20
N SER A 150 3.95 41.15 3.90
CA SER A 150 5.39 41.00 3.63
C SER A 150 6.17 40.51 4.85
N GLN A 151 5.75 40.89 6.06
CA GLN A 151 6.37 40.44 7.29
C GLN A 151 6.02 39.00 7.62
N ASP A 152 4.76 38.62 7.45
CA ASP A 152 4.29 37.23 7.59
C ASP A 152 5.02 36.32 6.60
N ASP A 153 5.18 36.77 5.35
CA ASP A 153 5.94 36.02 4.34
C ASP A 153 7.41 35.85 4.73
N ARG A 154 8.04 36.91 5.24
CA ARG A 154 9.40 36.84 5.77
C ARG A 154 9.52 35.88 6.95
N MET A 155 8.53 35.85 7.85
CA MET A 155 8.50 34.92 8.97
C MET A 155 8.30 33.47 8.50
N LEU A 156 7.47 33.24 7.50
CA LEU A 156 7.28 31.95 6.85
C LEU A 156 8.61 31.44 6.27
N TYR A 157 9.32 32.27 5.52
CA TYR A 157 10.64 31.94 4.98
C TYR A 157 11.62 31.49 6.09
N GLU A 158 11.75 32.30 7.15
CA GLU A 158 12.69 32.02 8.24
C GLU A 158 12.30 30.74 9.00
N CYS A 159 10.99 30.53 9.21
CA CYS A 159 10.45 29.31 9.81
C CYS A 159 10.83 28.07 9.00
N ILE A 160 10.58 28.08 7.69
CA ILE A 160 10.90 26.97 6.78
C ILE A 160 12.42 26.74 6.79
N MET A 161 13.23 27.78 6.56
CA MET A 161 14.68 27.63 6.50
C MET A 161 15.31 27.10 7.79
N LYS A 162 14.78 27.46 8.97
CA LYS A 162 15.25 26.92 10.25
C LYS A 162 14.79 25.49 10.51
N SER A 163 13.76 25.04 9.80
CA SER A 163 13.21 23.68 9.89
C SER A 163 13.86 22.69 8.93
N LEU A 164 14.62 23.18 7.94
CA LEU A 164 15.39 22.35 7.03
C LEU A 164 16.72 21.90 7.65
N SER A 165 17.09 20.65 7.37
CA SER A 165 18.40 20.09 7.70
C SER A 165 19.48 20.67 6.79
N THR A 166 20.75 20.31 7.01
CA THR A 166 21.84 20.67 6.08
C THR A 166 21.59 20.09 4.68
N LEU A 167 21.05 18.88 4.57
CA LEU A 167 20.73 18.24 3.29
C LEU A 167 19.55 18.93 2.61
N GLY A 168 18.46 19.18 3.34
CA GLY A 168 17.29 19.89 2.80
C GLY A 168 17.67 21.29 2.32
N LYS A 169 18.51 22.01 3.09
CA LYS A 169 19.07 23.31 2.68
C LYS A 169 19.89 23.21 1.40
N ALA A 170 20.75 22.20 1.28
CA ALA A 170 21.56 22.01 0.08
C ALA A 170 20.68 21.83 -1.17
N LYS A 171 19.62 21.01 -1.08
CA LYS A 171 18.65 20.81 -2.17
C LYS A 171 17.99 22.11 -2.59
N VAL A 172 17.38 22.84 -1.64
CA VAL A 172 16.65 24.08 -2.00
C VAL A 172 17.59 25.21 -2.43
N ASN A 173 18.83 25.26 -1.93
CA ASN A 173 19.79 26.31 -2.29
C ASN A 173 20.19 26.29 -3.78
N ILE A 174 20.15 25.12 -4.42
CA ILE A 174 20.36 24.99 -5.88
C ILE A 174 19.33 25.84 -6.63
N HIS A 175 18.12 25.94 -6.09
CA HIS A 175 16.99 26.70 -6.64
C HIS A 175 16.83 28.08 -6.01
N SER A 176 17.92 28.68 -5.51
CA SER A 176 17.84 29.98 -4.83
C SER A 176 17.29 31.12 -5.69
N SER A 177 17.41 31.06 -7.01
CA SER A 177 16.78 32.01 -7.94
C SER A 177 15.26 31.98 -7.88
N ASP A 178 14.67 30.82 -7.61
CA ASP A 178 13.23 30.56 -7.68
C ASP A 178 12.46 31.15 -6.48
N TYR A 179 13.16 31.37 -5.35
CA TYR A 179 12.56 31.94 -4.14
C TYR A 179 13.26 33.21 -3.65
N LYS A 180 14.35 33.66 -4.27
CA LYS A 180 14.97 34.96 -3.99
C LYS A 180 14.68 35.93 -5.13
N LEU A 181 13.51 36.56 -5.04
CA LEU A 181 12.98 37.47 -6.05
C LEU A 181 13.83 38.75 -6.12
N MET A 182 13.99 39.29 -7.33
CA MET A 182 14.72 40.54 -7.55
C MET A 182 13.87 41.75 -7.18
N SER A 183 14.47 42.67 -6.43
CA SER A 183 13.99 44.02 -6.14
C SER A 183 14.98 45.03 -6.71
N GLY A 184 14.58 45.72 -7.78
CA GLY A 184 15.47 46.59 -8.54
C GLY A 184 16.57 45.81 -9.28
N GLN A 185 17.70 46.46 -9.57
CA GLN A 185 18.78 45.89 -10.40
C GLN A 185 19.70 44.89 -9.66
N TYR A 186 19.85 44.99 -8.33
CA TYR A 186 20.91 44.27 -7.63
C TYR A 186 20.49 43.56 -6.33
N ASN A 187 19.32 43.89 -5.76
CA ASN A 187 18.91 43.31 -4.49
C ASN A 187 18.01 42.09 -4.71
N ARG A 188 18.30 41.00 -4.02
CA ARG A 188 17.42 39.83 -3.96
C ARG A 188 16.93 39.65 -2.53
N TYR A 189 15.61 39.61 -2.36
CA TYR A 189 15.03 39.29 -1.07
C TYR A 189 14.34 37.93 -1.13
N PRO A 190 14.33 37.17 -0.02
CA PRO A 190 13.66 35.89 0.01
C PRO A 190 12.13 36.05 0.02
N SER A 191 11.48 35.04 -0.53
CA SER A 191 10.04 34.81 -0.53
C SER A 191 9.74 33.56 0.29
N GLY A 192 8.76 33.62 1.17
CA GLY A 192 8.28 32.48 1.94
C GLY A 192 7.42 31.54 1.12
N LEU A 193 6.49 32.05 0.31
CA LEU A 193 5.60 31.20 -0.49
C LEU A 193 6.33 30.50 -1.63
N CYS A 194 7.24 31.20 -2.33
CA CYS A 194 8.06 30.58 -3.37
C CYS A 194 9.00 29.54 -2.76
N LEU A 195 9.58 29.80 -1.56
CA LEU A 195 10.40 28.79 -0.87
C LEU A 195 9.57 27.56 -0.52
N LEU A 196 8.35 27.73 0.00
CA LEU A 196 7.45 26.61 0.29
C LEU A 196 7.20 25.78 -0.98
N LYS A 197 6.94 26.44 -2.12
CA LYS A 197 6.74 25.77 -3.39
C LYS A 197 7.97 24.98 -3.85
N VAL A 198 9.18 25.53 -3.67
CA VAL A 198 10.43 24.84 -3.95
C VAL A 198 10.62 23.64 -3.02
N VAL A 199 10.39 23.79 -1.71
CA VAL A 199 10.48 22.68 -0.75
C VAL A 199 9.52 21.54 -1.11
N VAL A 200 8.28 21.86 -1.46
CA VAL A 200 7.30 20.89 -1.94
C VAL A 200 7.82 20.20 -3.19
N ARG A 201 8.29 20.96 -4.19
CA ARG A 201 8.84 20.41 -5.43
C ARG A 201 9.98 19.43 -5.14
N GLU A 202 10.98 19.83 -4.37
CA GLU A 202 12.14 18.97 -4.05
C GLU A 202 11.73 17.71 -3.28
N SER A 203 10.73 17.82 -2.40
CA SER A 203 10.22 16.67 -1.64
C SER A 203 9.43 15.68 -2.51
N TYR A 204 8.79 16.16 -3.59
CA TYR A 204 8.00 15.35 -4.52
C TYR A 204 8.79 14.88 -5.75
N LEU A 205 9.86 15.57 -6.15
CA LEU A 205 10.77 15.13 -7.22
C LEU A 205 11.37 13.75 -6.87
N ASP A 206 11.60 13.47 -5.59
CA ASP A 206 12.00 12.14 -5.10
C ASP A 206 10.86 11.09 -5.16
N SER A 207 9.59 11.53 -5.26
CA SER A 207 8.41 10.65 -5.19
C SER A 207 7.83 10.24 -6.54
N ASN A 208 8.22 10.89 -7.65
CA ASN A 208 7.89 10.61 -9.07
C ASN A 208 6.46 10.14 -9.40
N ALA A 209 5.49 10.26 -8.50
CA ALA A 209 4.14 9.78 -8.72
C ALA A 209 3.35 10.85 -9.45
N THR A 210 3.20 10.69 -10.76
CA THR A 210 2.26 11.50 -11.54
C THR A 210 0.82 11.26 -11.07
N THR A 211 -0.11 12.17 -11.36
CA THR A 211 -1.55 11.96 -11.10
C THR A 211 -2.03 10.63 -11.70
N GLY A 212 -1.51 10.27 -12.89
CA GLY A 212 -1.77 8.98 -13.52
C GLY A 212 -1.32 7.79 -12.68
N MET A 213 -0.10 7.84 -12.12
CA MET A 213 0.40 6.79 -11.22
C MET A 213 -0.41 6.69 -9.92
N LEU A 214 -0.85 7.82 -9.34
CA LEU A 214 -1.70 7.80 -8.15
C LEU A 214 -3.08 7.17 -8.44
N ARG A 215 -3.70 7.54 -9.57
CA ARG A 215 -4.96 6.93 -10.04
C ARG A 215 -4.79 5.45 -10.31
N GLN A 216 -3.69 5.05 -10.95
CA GLN A 216 -3.40 3.66 -11.23
C GLN A 216 -3.21 2.86 -9.93
N ARG A 217 -2.48 3.39 -8.94
CA ARG A 217 -2.33 2.75 -7.63
C ARG A 217 -3.66 2.66 -6.87
N LEU A 218 -4.53 3.67 -6.97
CA LEU A 218 -5.89 3.62 -6.42
C LEU A 218 -6.78 2.61 -7.14
N ALA A 219 -6.57 2.40 -8.45
CA ALA A 219 -7.27 1.35 -9.17
C ALA A 219 -6.74 -0.03 -8.73
N THR A 220 -5.44 -0.24 -8.70
CA THR A 220 -4.82 -1.54 -8.40
C THR A 220 -4.63 -1.82 -6.90
N LEU A 221 -5.59 -1.40 -6.06
CA LEU A 221 -5.53 -1.64 -4.61
C LEU A 221 -5.58 -3.13 -4.25
N ASP A 222 -6.22 -3.93 -5.11
CA ASP A 222 -6.24 -5.40 -5.06
C ASP A 222 -4.85 -6.03 -5.10
N LEU A 223 -3.91 -5.42 -5.83
CA LEU A 223 -2.53 -5.89 -5.88
C LEU A 223 -1.73 -5.46 -4.64
N TYR A 224 -2.13 -4.38 -3.97
CA TYR A 224 -1.41 -3.84 -2.81
C TYR A 224 -1.75 -4.57 -1.51
N LEU A 225 -3.02 -4.93 -1.28
CA LEU A 225 -3.45 -5.54 -0.01
C LEU A 225 -2.64 -6.81 0.38
N PRO A 226 -2.32 -7.74 -0.54
CA PRO A 226 -1.47 -8.89 -0.22
C PRO A 226 -0.04 -8.51 0.17
N THR A 227 0.52 -7.44 -0.42
CA THR A 227 1.91 -7.00 -0.15
C THR A 227 2.11 -6.48 1.28
N VAL A 228 1.02 -6.07 1.94
CA VAL A 228 1.03 -5.63 3.34
C VAL A 228 0.57 -6.72 4.31
N ASN A 229 0.60 -7.99 3.89
CA ASN A 229 0.12 -9.15 4.67
C ASN A 229 -1.32 -8.98 5.14
N ASN A 230 -2.20 -8.45 4.27
CA ASN A 230 -3.61 -8.20 4.56
C ASN A 230 -3.88 -7.32 5.79
N ASP A 231 -2.91 -6.50 6.20
CA ASP A 231 -3.09 -5.52 7.27
C ASP A 231 -4.00 -4.38 6.78
N ILE A 232 -5.26 -4.42 7.23
CA ILE A 232 -6.28 -3.44 6.87
C ILE A 232 -5.94 -2.03 7.35
N ILE A 233 -5.17 -1.89 8.43
CA ILE A 233 -4.74 -0.57 8.93
C ILE A 233 -3.72 0.02 7.96
N LYS A 234 -2.69 -0.73 7.58
CA LYS A 234 -1.67 -0.28 6.60
C LYS A 234 -2.29 -0.03 5.23
N PHE A 235 -3.22 -0.87 4.80
CA PHE A 235 -3.97 -0.67 3.57
C PHE A 235 -4.73 0.67 3.60
N ASN A 236 -5.47 0.94 4.67
CA ASN A 236 -6.21 2.19 4.83
C ASN A 236 -5.31 3.41 4.90
N MET A 237 -4.15 3.31 5.55
CA MET A 237 -3.15 4.38 5.54
C MET A 237 -2.65 4.66 4.13
N HIS A 238 -2.34 3.62 3.35
CA HIS A 238 -1.90 3.79 1.96
C HIS A 238 -2.94 4.49 1.09
N VAL A 239 -4.22 4.08 1.18
CA VAL A 239 -5.31 4.73 0.44
C VAL A 239 -5.41 6.22 0.81
N LYS A 240 -5.31 6.56 2.10
CA LYS A 240 -5.34 7.97 2.55
C LYS A 240 -4.20 8.78 1.94
N MET A 241 -2.97 8.24 1.96
CA MET A 241 -1.82 8.92 1.35
C MET A 241 -2.01 9.16 -0.16
N LEU A 242 -2.56 8.18 -0.89
CA LEU A 242 -2.85 8.35 -2.32
C LEU A 242 -3.92 9.42 -2.57
N LEU A 243 -4.97 9.47 -1.74
CA LEU A 243 -6.03 10.48 -1.83
C LEU A 243 -5.53 11.89 -1.52
N GLU A 244 -4.72 12.04 -0.48
CA GLU A 244 -4.06 13.32 -0.15
C GLU A 244 -3.16 13.77 -1.30
N GLY A 245 -2.46 12.83 -1.96
CA GLY A 245 -1.70 13.10 -3.17
C GLY A 245 -2.55 13.62 -4.33
N LEU A 246 -3.73 13.05 -4.57
CA LEU A 246 -4.64 13.56 -5.62
C LEU A 246 -5.18 14.95 -5.25
N GLN A 247 -5.68 15.09 -4.02
CA GLN A 247 -6.26 16.35 -3.54
C GLN A 247 -5.25 17.50 -3.62
N ALA A 248 -3.99 17.23 -3.27
CA ALA A 248 -2.92 18.19 -3.38
C ALA A 248 -2.72 18.74 -4.80
N ARG A 249 -2.99 17.93 -5.82
CA ARG A 249 -2.90 18.32 -7.23
C ARG A 249 -4.21 18.95 -7.75
N GLY A 250 -5.18 19.20 -6.86
CA GLY A 250 -6.52 19.67 -7.22
C GLY A 250 -7.40 18.60 -7.87
N GLU A 251 -7.02 17.33 -7.73
CA GLU A 251 -7.67 16.20 -8.39
C GLU A 251 -8.52 15.39 -7.41
N GLN A 252 -9.59 14.80 -7.91
CA GLN A 252 -10.46 13.91 -7.15
C GLN A 252 -10.61 12.56 -7.85
N THR A 253 -11.15 11.59 -7.12
CA THR A 253 -11.49 10.25 -7.64
C THR A 253 -12.96 9.98 -7.37
N LEU A 254 -13.68 9.55 -8.41
CA LEU A 254 -15.09 9.16 -8.31
C LEU A 254 -15.24 7.66 -8.01
N ASP A 255 -14.25 6.86 -8.41
CA ASP A 255 -14.30 5.38 -8.33
C ASP A 255 -13.70 4.81 -7.03
N LEU A 256 -13.47 5.64 -6.01
CA LEU A 256 -12.78 5.22 -4.79
C LEU A 256 -13.52 4.08 -4.08
N LEU A 257 -14.85 4.16 -4.01
CA LEU A 257 -15.65 3.15 -3.31
C LEU A 257 -15.55 1.79 -4.00
N THR A 258 -15.69 1.76 -5.32
CA THR A 258 -15.54 0.56 -6.16
C THR A 258 -14.15 -0.05 -6.03
N ASN A 259 -13.11 0.78 -6.06
CA ASN A 259 -11.72 0.33 -5.90
C ASN A 259 -11.45 -0.22 -4.50
N LEU A 260 -12.06 0.35 -3.46
CA LEU A 260 -11.97 -0.16 -2.09
C LEU A 260 -12.64 -1.52 -1.93
N PHE A 261 -13.87 -1.69 -2.45
CA PHE A 261 -14.54 -2.99 -2.43
C PHE A 261 -13.70 -4.05 -3.13
N ARG A 262 -13.23 -3.77 -4.35
CA ARG A 262 -12.33 -4.66 -5.08
C ARG A 262 -11.07 -5.00 -4.27
N GLY A 263 -10.44 -4.00 -3.65
CA GLY A 263 -9.23 -4.20 -2.86
C GLY A 263 -9.46 -5.10 -1.64
N TYR A 264 -10.52 -4.86 -0.89
CA TYR A 264 -10.85 -5.66 0.30
C TYR A 264 -11.24 -7.10 -0.01
N MET A 265 -11.86 -7.34 -1.16
CA MET A 265 -12.30 -8.69 -1.57
C MET A 265 -11.12 -9.65 -1.84
N VAL A 266 -9.90 -9.13 -2.01
CA VAL A 266 -8.68 -9.96 -2.21
C VAL A 266 -8.08 -10.44 -0.89
N CYS A 267 -8.57 -9.98 0.26
CA CYS A 267 -8.13 -10.45 1.57
C CYS A 267 -8.26 -11.98 1.71
N SER A 268 -7.30 -12.65 2.35
CA SER A 268 -7.37 -14.10 2.59
C SER A 268 -8.44 -14.53 3.58
N ASP A 269 -8.80 -13.65 4.52
CA ASP A 269 -9.78 -13.96 5.56
C ASP A 269 -11.21 -14.00 4.99
N LYS A 270 -11.79 -15.21 4.91
CA LYS A 270 -13.11 -15.44 4.31
C LYS A 270 -14.25 -14.77 5.08
N GLU A 271 -14.13 -14.64 6.42
CA GLU A 271 -15.16 -13.97 7.23
C GLU A 271 -15.15 -12.46 7.01
N PHE A 272 -13.96 -11.88 6.86
CA PHE A 272 -13.77 -10.49 6.48
C PHE A 272 -14.31 -10.22 5.08
N VAL A 273 -13.91 -11.02 4.08
CA VAL A 273 -14.39 -10.87 2.70
C VAL A 273 -15.91 -10.95 2.65
N LYS A 274 -16.53 -11.93 3.31
CA LYS A 274 -17.98 -12.04 3.39
C LYS A 274 -18.64 -10.79 3.98
N TYR A 275 -18.09 -10.26 5.08
CA TYR A 275 -18.60 -9.02 5.68
C TYR A 275 -18.55 -7.84 4.70
N ILE A 276 -17.49 -7.75 3.90
CA ILE A 276 -17.36 -6.71 2.86
C ILE A 276 -18.35 -6.96 1.71
N THR A 277 -18.54 -8.20 1.28
CA THR A 277 -19.55 -8.57 0.27
C THR A 277 -20.96 -8.20 0.71
N ASP A 278 -21.31 -8.46 1.98
CA ASP A 278 -22.61 -8.10 2.53
C ASP A 278 -22.80 -6.57 2.54
N LEU A 279 -21.75 -5.80 2.85
CA LEU A 279 -21.77 -4.34 2.77
C LEU A 279 -21.90 -3.80 1.34
N GLU A 280 -21.25 -4.43 0.37
CA GLU A 280 -21.37 -4.09 -1.06
C GLU A 280 -22.79 -4.37 -1.55
N THR A 281 -23.35 -5.54 -1.20
CA THR A 281 -24.73 -5.91 -1.54
C THR A 281 -25.74 -4.94 -0.93
N ASP A 282 -25.59 -4.59 0.35
CA ASP A 282 -26.45 -3.61 1.03
C ASP A 282 -26.37 -2.21 0.41
N HIS A 283 -25.19 -1.84 -0.09
CA HIS A 283 -24.97 -0.58 -0.80
C HIS A 283 -25.67 -0.58 -2.16
N ASP A 284 -25.46 -1.61 -2.97
CA ASP A 284 -25.97 -1.70 -4.34
C ASP A 284 -27.49 -1.85 -4.39
N MET A 285 -28.08 -2.47 -3.37
CA MET A 285 -29.54 -2.59 -3.20
C MET A 285 -30.17 -1.34 -2.56
N GLU A 286 -29.40 -0.26 -2.36
CA GLU A 286 -29.80 1.00 -1.71
C GLU A 286 -30.35 0.84 -0.28
N ASN A 287 -30.23 -0.35 0.32
CA ASN A 287 -30.68 -0.63 1.69
C ASN A 287 -29.86 0.19 2.71
N ARG A 288 -28.56 0.35 2.45
CA ARG A 288 -27.66 1.10 3.31
C ARG A 288 -26.53 1.74 2.49
N PRO A 289 -26.75 2.93 1.92
CA PRO A 289 -25.68 3.65 1.24
C PRO A 289 -24.50 3.92 2.20
N ILE A 290 -23.30 3.68 1.71
CA ILE A 290 -22.05 3.77 2.44
C ILE A 290 -21.06 4.61 1.65
N THR A 291 -20.37 5.52 2.34
CA THR A 291 -19.30 6.30 1.75
C THR A 291 -17.97 5.56 1.88
N ALA A 292 -17.00 5.87 1.02
CA ALA A 292 -15.65 5.29 1.10
C ALA A 292 -15.02 5.44 2.51
N ALA A 293 -15.14 6.62 3.12
CA ALA A 293 -14.65 6.87 4.47
C ALA A 293 -15.33 5.97 5.53
N LYS A 294 -16.64 5.75 5.41
CA LYS A 294 -17.38 4.87 6.31
C LYS A 294 -17.01 3.40 6.09
N LEU A 295 -16.82 2.97 4.84
CA LEU A 295 -16.35 1.63 4.49
C LEU A 295 -14.98 1.35 5.12
N MET A 296 -14.01 2.25 4.95
CA MET A 296 -12.67 2.10 5.55
C MET A 296 -12.74 1.98 7.09
N LYS A 297 -13.57 2.80 7.74
CA LYS A 297 -13.76 2.74 9.19
C LYS A 297 -14.41 1.44 9.67
N LEU A 298 -15.41 0.94 8.95
CA LEU A 298 -16.06 -0.34 9.26
C LEU A 298 -15.12 -1.52 9.05
N ALA A 299 -14.37 -1.54 7.94
CA ALA A 299 -13.35 -2.53 7.64
C ALA A 299 -12.29 -2.57 8.74
N GLU A 300 -11.74 -1.41 9.12
CA GLU A 300 -10.74 -1.30 10.21
C GLU A 300 -11.30 -1.79 11.54
N LYS A 301 -12.55 -1.45 11.88
CA LYS A 301 -13.22 -1.93 13.09
C LYS A 301 -13.37 -3.44 13.09
N LYS A 302 -13.85 -4.03 11.98
CA LYS A 302 -14.03 -5.48 11.82
C LYS A 302 -12.69 -6.21 11.91
N TYR A 303 -11.65 -5.69 11.26
CA TYR A 303 -10.27 -6.19 11.36
C TYR A 303 -9.79 -6.22 12.82
N LYS A 304 -9.86 -5.09 13.54
CA LYS A 304 -9.44 -5.01 14.95
C LYS A 304 -10.18 -6.00 15.84
N ILE A 305 -11.49 -6.16 15.64
CA ILE A 305 -12.30 -7.15 16.37
C ILE A 305 -11.78 -8.56 16.11
N MET A 306 -11.55 -8.94 14.84
CA MET A 306 -11.12 -10.29 14.51
C MET A 306 -9.69 -10.59 14.97
N VAL A 307 -8.79 -9.61 14.90
CA VAL A 307 -7.45 -9.71 15.50
C VAL A 307 -7.54 -9.89 17.02
N SER A 308 -8.36 -9.09 17.72
CA SER A 308 -8.53 -9.21 19.17
C SER A 308 -9.17 -10.52 19.63
N LEU A 309 -9.96 -11.14 18.77
CA LEU A 309 -10.59 -12.44 19.01
C LEU A 309 -9.71 -13.62 18.56
N GLU A 310 -8.50 -13.37 18.07
CA GLU A 310 -7.59 -14.38 17.49
C GLU A 310 -8.23 -15.20 16.36
N LYS A 311 -9.16 -14.58 15.62
CA LYS A 311 -9.88 -15.18 14.48
C LYS A 311 -9.36 -14.71 13.13
N TRP A 312 -8.50 -13.69 13.12
CA TRP A 312 -7.95 -13.15 11.89
C TRP A 312 -7.07 -14.15 11.17
N GLU A 313 -7.42 -14.47 9.92
CA GLU A 313 -6.75 -15.47 9.08
C GLU A 313 -6.63 -16.84 9.76
N ALA A 314 -7.55 -17.13 10.68
CA ALA A 314 -7.60 -18.43 11.34
C ALA A 314 -7.89 -19.53 10.30
N PRO A 315 -7.17 -20.66 10.34
CA PRO A 315 -7.43 -21.77 9.44
C PRO A 315 -8.89 -22.18 9.52
N THR A 316 -9.59 -22.17 8.38
CA THR A 316 -10.96 -22.69 8.38
C THR A 316 -10.91 -24.21 8.57
N GLN A 317 -12.01 -24.83 9.02
CA GLN A 317 -12.08 -26.30 9.11
C GLN A 317 -11.68 -27.00 7.81
N VAL A 318 -11.94 -26.37 6.66
CA VAL A 318 -11.52 -26.88 5.35
C VAL A 318 -10.00 -26.77 5.17
N ASP A 319 -9.39 -25.67 5.59
CA ASP A 319 -7.94 -25.47 5.51
C ASP A 319 -7.20 -26.42 6.47
N GLU A 320 -7.73 -26.64 7.67
CA GLU A 320 -7.24 -27.68 8.60
C GLU A 320 -7.32 -29.08 8.00
N GLN A 321 -8.44 -29.42 7.34
CA GLN A 321 -8.58 -30.70 6.65
C GLN A 321 -7.61 -30.83 5.48
N ILE A 322 -7.39 -29.77 4.70
CA ILE A 322 -6.42 -29.74 3.60
C ILE A 322 -5.00 -29.93 4.15
N MET A 323 -4.62 -29.23 5.21
CA MET A 323 -3.32 -29.41 5.87
C MET A 323 -3.15 -30.84 6.41
N ALA A 324 -4.17 -31.40 7.05
CA ALA A 324 -4.15 -32.78 7.54
C ALA A 324 -4.04 -33.81 6.39
N LEU A 325 -4.71 -33.57 5.26
CA LEU A 325 -4.62 -34.41 4.07
C LEU A 325 -3.25 -34.29 3.39
N GLN A 326 -2.71 -33.07 3.25
CA GLN A 326 -1.36 -32.84 2.72
C GLN A 326 -0.29 -33.52 3.58
N ALA A 327 -0.41 -33.43 4.90
CA ALA A 327 0.47 -34.13 5.84
C ALA A 327 0.41 -35.66 5.65
N LYS A 328 -0.79 -36.24 5.53
CA LYS A 328 -0.98 -37.68 5.24
C LYS A 328 -0.38 -38.08 3.89
N ILE A 329 -0.53 -37.27 2.84
CA ILE A 329 0.06 -37.54 1.53
C ILE A 329 1.59 -37.51 1.60
N SER A 330 2.16 -36.55 2.32
CA SER A 330 3.61 -36.44 2.53
C SER A 330 4.16 -37.67 3.27
N ASP A 331 3.51 -38.08 4.37
CA ASP A 331 3.86 -39.28 5.12
C ASP A 331 3.75 -40.55 4.26
N MET A 332 2.70 -40.67 3.44
CA MET A 332 2.56 -41.79 2.50
C MET A 332 3.67 -41.79 1.44
N LYS A 333 4.03 -40.63 0.87
CA LYS A 333 5.15 -40.51 -0.09
C LYS A 333 6.48 -40.90 0.56
N GLN A 334 6.76 -40.43 1.78
CA GLN A 334 7.96 -40.77 2.51
C GLN A 334 8.03 -42.28 2.83
N LYS A 335 6.91 -42.88 3.21
CA LYS A 335 6.77 -44.35 3.41
C LYS A 335 6.97 -45.12 2.10
N LEU A 336 6.59 -44.57 0.96
CA LEU A 336 6.78 -45.20 -0.35
C LEU A 336 8.25 -45.14 -0.78
N GLU A 337 8.91 -44.00 -0.61
CA GLU A 337 10.32 -43.80 -0.96
C GLU A 337 11.26 -44.59 -0.04
N THR A 338 10.95 -44.70 1.25
CA THR A 338 11.68 -45.59 2.17
C THR A 338 11.50 -47.07 1.82
N LYS A 339 10.31 -47.49 1.36
CA LYS A 339 10.09 -48.86 0.82
C LYS A 339 10.83 -49.11 -0.48
N LYS A 340 10.96 -48.12 -1.37
CA LYS A 340 11.76 -48.22 -2.61
C LYS A 340 13.26 -48.30 -2.31
N LYS A 341 13.79 -47.47 -1.40
CA LYS A 341 15.20 -47.55 -0.96
C LYS A 341 15.52 -48.90 -0.32
N ARG A 342 14.65 -49.43 0.54
CA ARG A 342 14.79 -50.78 1.13
C ARG A 342 14.79 -51.91 0.10
N LYS A 343 14.16 -51.74 -1.07
CA LYS A 343 14.22 -52.72 -2.17
C LYS A 343 15.47 -52.59 -3.03
N LYS A 344 16.07 -51.39 -3.13
CA LYS A 344 17.28 -51.14 -3.92
C LYS A 344 18.55 -51.55 -3.16
N ASP A 345 18.57 -51.37 -1.82
CA ASP A 345 19.67 -51.86 -0.96
C ASP A 345 19.68 -53.38 -0.77
N ASP A 346 18.59 -54.09 -1.08
CA ASP A 346 18.50 -55.56 -1.02
C ASP A 346 18.99 -56.22 -2.34
N ASP A 347 19.22 -55.45 -3.40
CA ASP A 347 19.71 -55.93 -4.72
C ASP A 347 21.25 -55.83 -4.84
N ASP A 348 21.91 -54.98 -4.05
CA ASP A 348 23.37 -54.74 -4.09
C ASP A 348 24.17 -55.48 -2.98
N ARG A 349 23.54 -56.36 -2.19
CA ARG A 349 24.25 -57.20 -1.21
C ARG A 349 24.44 -58.62 -1.74
N LYS A 350 25.70 -58.99 -2.00
CA LYS A 350 26.17 -60.39 -2.13
C LYS A 350 25.51 -61.27 -1.05
N PRO A 351 25.01 -62.48 -1.39
CA PRO A 351 24.17 -63.24 -0.47
C PRO A 351 25.00 -63.74 0.72
N ALA A 352 24.79 -63.14 1.88
CA ALA A 352 25.14 -63.78 3.16
C ALA A 352 24.14 -64.93 3.42
N PRO A 353 24.57 -66.06 3.99
CA PRO A 353 23.76 -67.26 4.06
C PRO A 353 22.57 -67.02 4.99
N ARG A 354 21.37 -66.90 4.40
CA ARG A 354 20.11 -66.95 5.14
C ARG A 354 20.04 -68.31 5.83
N LYS A 355 19.88 -68.32 7.16
CA LYS A 355 19.40 -69.50 7.89
C LYS A 355 18.06 -69.90 7.27
N LYS A 356 18.09 -70.93 6.42
CA LYS A 356 16.91 -71.53 5.80
C LYS A 356 16.03 -72.05 6.92
N ASN A 357 14.87 -71.44 7.12
CA ASN A 357 13.72 -72.25 7.51
C ASN A 357 13.62 -73.34 6.44
N GLN A 358 13.72 -74.61 6.86
CA GLN A 358 13.64 -75.77 5.98
C GLN A 358 12.30 -75.75 5.24
N LYS A 359 12.24 -75.11 4.08
CA LYS A 359 11.24 -75.41 3.06
C LYS A 359 11.60 -76.81 2.59
N GLN A 360 10.80 -77.80 2.95
CA GLN A 360 10.87 -79.12 2.34
C GLN A 360 10.84 -78.93 0.82
N GLU A 361 11.84 -79.46 0.14
CA GLU A 361 11.89 -79.40 -1.32
C GLU A 361 10.70 -80.18 -1.89
N ARG A 362 10.13 -79.67 -2.99
CA ARG A 362 8.97 -80.29 -3.63
C ARG A 362 9.37 -81.68 -4.14
N PRO A 363 8.73 -82.77 -3.68
CA PRO A 363 9.13 -84.12 -4.05
C PRO A 363 9.01 -84.36 -5.55
N ASP A 364 9.93 -85.15 -6.12
CA ASP A 364 9.99 -85.42 -7.56
C ASP A 364 8.73 -86.08 -8.12
N TRP A 365 8.00 -86.84 -7.28
CA TRP A 365 6.75 -87.50 -7.70
C TRP A 365 5.67 -86.53 -8.17
N PHE A 366 5.76 -85.23 -7.86
CA PHE A 366 4.85 -84.22 -8.40
C PHE A 366 4.91 -84.07 -9.92
N ASN A 367 6.03 -84.46 -10.53
CA ASN A 367 6.29 -84.28 -11.96
C ASN A 367 6.08 -85.58 -12.75
N HIS A 368 5.77 -86.68 -12.07
CA HIS A 368 5.54 -88.00 -12.67
C HIS A 368 4.11 -88.46 -12.41
N ALA A 369 3.50 -89.06 -13.44
CA ALA A 369 2.23 -89.75 -13.29
C ALA A 369 2.43 -90.99 -12.38
N PRO A 370 1.49 -91.26 -11.45
CA PRO A 370 1.51 -92.51 -10.71
C PRO A 370 1.29 -93.70 -11.67
N PRO A 371 1.78 -94.91 -11.32
CA PRO A 371 1.45 -96.13 -12.06
C PRO A 371 -0.07 -96.32 -12.16
N HIS A 372 -0.56 -96.89 -13.27
CA HIS A 372 -1.99 -97.06 -13.53
C HIS A 372 -2.75 -97.78 -12.40
N ASP A 373 -2.12 -98.76 -11.75
CA ASP A 373 -2.72 -99.55 -10.66
C ASP A 373 -2.83 -98.76 -9.34
N LYS A 374 -2.19 -97.59 -9.25
CA LYS A 374 -2.12 -96.73 -8.06
C LYS A 374 -2.63 -95.31 -8.32
N ILE A 375 -3.40 -95.13 -9.39
CA ILE A 375 -3.82 -93.80 -9.87
C ILE A 375 -4.78 -93.06 -8.90
N ASN A 376 -5.45 -93.79 -8.00
CA ASN A 376 -6.36 -93.25 -6.99
C ASN A 376 -5.69 -93.05 -5.61
N GLU A 377 -4.40 -93.37 -5.45
CA GLU A 377 -3.71 -93.21 -4.17
C GLU A 377 -3.48 -91.72 -3.83
N THR A 378 -3.65 -91.39 -2.56
CA THR A 378 -3.47 -90.02 -2.05
C THR A 378 -2.06 -89.88 -1.49
N LYS A 379 -1.35 -88.81 -1.86
CA LYS A 379 -0.02 -88.51 -1.35
C LYS A 379 -0.05 -87.29 -0.43
N HIS A 380 0.50 -87.42 0.76
CA HIS A 380 0.53 -86.34 1.75
C HIS A 380 1.86 -85.57 1.66
N TRP A 381 1.80 -84.26 1.40
CA TRP A 381 2.99 -83.40 1.41
C TRP A 381 2.65 -81.98 1.85
N ASN A 382 3.52 -81.42 2.70
CA ASN A 382 3.36 -80.07 3.28
C ASN A 382 2.00 -79.87 3.98
N LYS A 383 1.54 -80.87 4.75
CA LYS A 383 0.24 -80.92 5.46
C LYS A 383 -1.00 -80.87 4.54
N ILE A 384 -0.84 -81.16 3.26
CA ILE A 384 -1.91 -81.17 2.26
C ILE A 384 -1.94 -82.54 1.59
N ASP A 385 -3.14 -83.06 1.38
CA ASP A 385 -3.40 -84.28 0.61
C ASP A 385 -3.45 -83.96 -0.89
N TRP A 386 -2.69 -84.69 -1.68
CA TRP A 386 -2.59 -84.55 -3.13
C TRP A 386 -3.12 -85.79 -3.83
N HIS A 387 -3.95 -85.57 -4.85
CA HIS A 387 -4.55 -86.61 -5.67
C HIS A 387 -4.18 -86.40 -7.14
N TRP A 388 -3.94 -87.49 -7.87
CA TRP A 388 -3.73 -87.41 -9.31
C TRP A 388 -5.07 -87.17 -10.01
N CYS A 389 -5.18 -86.07 -10.75
CA CYS A 389 -6.45 -85.64 -11.35
C CYS A 389 -6.40 -85.81 -12.87
N CYS A 390 -6.91 -86.93 -13.35
CA CYS A 390 -7.08 -87.29 -14.77
C CYS A 390 -8.47 -87.89 -15.04
N GLU A 391 -8.80 -88.08 -16.31
CA GLU A 391 -10.10 -88.63 -16.73
C GLU A 391 -10.38 -90.01 -16.11
N ALA A 392 -9.38 -90.89 -16.05
CA ALA A 392 -9.49 -92.20 -15.40
C ALA A 392 -9.79 -92.17 -13.88
N THR A 393 -9.50 -91.05 -13.20
CA THR A 393 -9.81 -90.83 -11.77
C THR A 393 -11.13 -90.07 -11.56
N GLY A 394 -11.81 -89.69 -12.64
CA GLY A 394 -13.01 -88.83 -12.62
C GLY A 394 -12.70 -87.33 -12.57
N GLY A 395 -11.45 -86.94 -12.80
CA GLY A 395 -10.97 -85.56 -12.73
C GLY A 395 -10.83 -84.89 -14.11
N HIS A 396 -11.01 -83.57 -14.15
CA HIS A 396 -10.98 -82.77 -15.39
C HIS A 396 -9.64 -82.01 -15.61
N CYS A 397 -8.59 -82.28 -14.82
CA CYS A 397 -7.33 -81.53 -14.86
C CYS A 397 -6.25 -82.09 -15.82
N GLY A 398 -6.56 -83.10 -16.63
CA GLY A 398 -5.68 -83.58 -17.69
C GLY A 398 -4.40 -84.30 -17.23
N GLY A 399 -4.37 -84.88 -16.02
CA GLY A 399 -3.24 -85.66 -15.51
C GLY A 399 -2.22 -84.82 -14.77
N VAL A 400 -2.62 -84.25 -13.62
CA VAL A 400 -1.72 -83.49 -12.73
C VAL A 400 -2.10 -83.73 -11.27
N TRP A 401 -1.13 -83.72 -10.36
CA TRP A 401 -1.38 -83.72 -8.91
C TRP A 401 -2.08 -82.42 -8.46
N ARG A 402 -3.22 -82.56 -7.78
CA ARG A 402 -4.04 -81.46 -7.26
C ARG A 402 -4.46 -81.72 -5.82
N ALA A 403 -4.67 -80.65 -5.05
CA ALA A 403 -5.12 -80.72 -3.66
C ALA A 403 -6.64 -80.98 -3.51
N HIS A 404 -7.38 -81.12 -4.62
CA HIS A 404 -8.79 -81.50 -4.60
C HIS A 404 -8.94 -82.96 -5.00
N LYS A 405 -9.98 -83.63 -4.49
CA LYS A 405 -10.33 -84.98 -4.91
C LYS A 405 -10.79 -84.96 -6.38
N PRO A 406 -10.38 -85.92 -7.21
CA PRO A 406 -10.77 -85.95 -8.62
C PRO A 406 -12.28 -85.87 -8.85
N LYS A 407 -13.09 -86.49 -7.98
CA LYS A 407 -14.56 -86.43 -8.01
C LYS A 407 -15.13 -85.01 -7.83
N ASP A 408 -14.43 -84.15 -7.10
CA ASP A 408 -14.84 -82.76 -6.84
C ASP A 408 -14.22 -81.79 -7.87
N CYS A 409 -13.51 -82.31 -8.88
CA CYS A 409 -12.88 -81.51 -9.91
C CYS A 409 -13.92 -80.93 -10.86
N LYS A 410 -14.11 -79.61 -10.83
CA LYS A 410 -15.00 -78.92 -11.78
C LYS A 410 -14.32 -78.74 -13.14
N PRO A 411 -15.02 -78.93 -14.28
CA PRO A 411 -14.44 -78.72 -15.59
C PRO A 411 -14.03 -77.26 -15.79
N PHE A 412 -12.77 -77.05 -16.20
CA PHE A 412 -12.22 -75.72 -16.42
C PHE A 412 -12.76 -75.14 -17.74
N LYS A 413 -13.77 -74.26 -17.69
CA LYS A 413 -14.17 -73.46 -18.86
C LYS A 413 -13.01 -72.51 -19.21
N LYS A 414 -12.32 -72.76 -20.33
CA LYS A 414 -11.30 -71.84 -20.87
C LYS A 414 -11.93 -70.45 -21.05
N LYS A 415 -11.63 -69.49 -20.17
CA LYS A 415 -11.87 -68.08 -20.49
C LYS A 415 -10.90 -67.72 -21.61
N ASN A 416 -11.48 -67.36 -22.75
CA ASN A 416 -10.75 -66.90 -23.93
C ASN A 416 -9.70 -65.86 -23.54
N LYS A 417 -8.54 -65.96 -24.20
CA LYS A 417 -7.48 -64.96 -24.19
C LYS A 417 -8.11 -63.58 -24.35
N PHE A 418 -7.71 -62.65 -23.49
CA PHE A 418 -8.08 -61.25 -23.59
C PHE A 418 -7.52 -60.68 -24.89
N ASP A 419 -8.40 -60.44 -25.86
CA ASP A 419 -8.09 -59.77 -27.13
C ASP A 419 -8.16 -58.24 -26.90
N PRO A 420 -7.05 -57.47 -27.06
CA PRO A 420 -6.98 -56.09 -26.61
C PRO A 420 -7.59 -55.07 -27.59
N LYS A 421 -8.63 -55.44 -28.34
CA LYS A 421 -9.31 -54.55 -29.30
C LYS A 421 -10.81 -54.79 -29.34
N LYS A 422 -11.54 -54.11 -28.44
CA LYS A 422 -12.85 -53.47 -28.68
C LYS A 422 -13.45 -53.01 -27.36
N ARG A 423 -13.38 -51.70 -27.10
CA ARG A 423 -14.48 -50.88 -26.59
C ARG A 423 -14.04 -49.42 -26.45
N SER A 424 -14.44 -48.62 -27.44
CA SER A 424 -15.16 -47.36 -27.22
C SER A 424 -16.21 -47.57 -26.12
N SER A 425 -16.53 -46.66 -25.20
CA SER A 425 -16.42 -45.21 -25.13
C SER A 425 -16.81 -44.83 -23.69
N GLY A 426 -16.18 -43.79 -23.11
CA GLY A 426 -16.75 -43.04 -21.98
C GLY A 426 -15.80 -42.75 -20.82
N GLY A 427 -15.30 -41.50 -20.76
CA GLY A 427 -14.91 -40.84 -19.50
C GLY A 427 -13.42 -40.84 -19.15
N ALA A 428 -12.58 -40.18 -19.97
CA ALA A 428 -11.23 -39.80 -19.55
C ALA A 428 -11.29 -38.52 -18.68
N ALA A 429 -10.75 -38.60 -17.47
CA ALA A 429 -10.42 -37.45 -16.64
C ALA A 429 -9.33 -36.61 -17.33
N PRO A 430 -9.39 -35.27 -17.25
CA PRO A 430 -8.40 -34.41 -17.90
C PRO A 430 -7.04 -34.56 -17.19
N LYS A 431 -6.03 -34.91 -17.98
CA LYS A 431 -4.63 -34.95 -17.60
C LYS A 431 -4.07 -33.54 -17.80
N ILE A 432 -3.91 -32.78 -16.72
CA ILE A 432 -3.25 -31.47 -16.77
C ILE A 432 -1.74 -31.73 -16.66
N GLU A 433 -1.03 -31.58 -17.77
CA GLU A 433 0.43 -31.50 -17.81
C GLU A 433 0.81 -30.02 -17.64
N LEU A 434 1.57 -29.69 -16.58
CA LEU A 434 2.20 -28.38 -16.45
C LEU A 434 3.29 -28.28 -17.53
N LYS A 435 3.00 -27.54 -18.61
CA LYS A 435 4.04 -26.92 -19.42
C LYS A 435 4.48 -25.66 -18.69
N THR A 436 5.66 -25.72 -18.09
CA THR A 436 6.47 -24.55 -17.80
C THR A 436 6.83 -23.89 -19.12
N ALA A 437 6.11 -22.83 -19.49
CA ALA A 437 6.59 -21.81 -20.39
C ALA A 437 6.85 -20.58 -19.52
N VAL A 438 8.11 -20.45 -19.07
CA VAL A 438 8.64 -19.16 -18.67
C VAL A 438 9.21 -18.59 -19.96
N ASP A 439 8.53 -17.60 -20.53
CA ASP A 439 9.10 -16.80 -21.61
C ASP A 439 10.23 -15.95 -20.99
N GLU A 440 11.47 -16.40 -21.16
CA GLU A 440 12.69 -15.66 -20.81
C GLU A 440 12.80 -14.31 -21.57
N GLU A 441 11.96 -14.07 -22.57
CA GLU A 441 11.91 -12.81 -23.33
C GLU A 441 11.22 -11.66 -22.58
N TYR A 442 10.41 -11.94 -21.54
CA TYR A 442 9.76 -10.88 -20.74
C TYR A 442 10.60 -10.40 -19.55
N LEU A 443 11.62 -11.17 -19.13
CA LEU A 443 12.53 -10.80 -18.04
C LEU A 443 13.79 -10.06 -18.51
N ALA A 444 14.12 -10.09 -19.81
CA ALA A 444 15.22 -9.32 -20.39
C ALA A 444 14.89 -7.82 -20.59
N GLY A 445 13.61 -7.43 -20.55
CA GLY A 445 13.18 -6.04 -20.72
C GLY A 445 13.30 -5.14 -19.47
N LEU A 446 13.65 -5.71 -18.31
CA LEU A 446 13.72 -4.99 -17.03
C LEU A 446 15.14 -4.86 -16.45
N THR A 447 16.17 -5.30 -17.20
CA THR A 447 17.59 -5.18 -16.81
C THR A 447 18.43 -4.57 -17.93
N GLY A 448 18.00 -3.42 -18.45
CA GLY A 448 18.84 -2.56 -19.29
C GLY A 448 19.64 -1.59 -18.42
N GLY A 449 20.90 -1.94 -18.15
CA GLY A 449 21.86 -1.04 -17.52
C GLY A 449 22.13 0.20 -18.38
N TYR A 450 22.14 1.37 -17.75
CA TYR A 450 22.76 2.56 -18.34
C TYR A 450 24.25 2.51 -18.00
N GLU A 451 25.01 2.00 -18.96
CA GLU A 451 26.45 2.11 -19.04
C GLU A 451 26.81 3.56 -19.40
N SER A 452 27.74 4.13 -18.63
CA SER A 452 28.25 5.47 -18.82
C SER A 452 29.26 5.50 -19.96
N ASP A 453 28.88 6.06 -21.11
CA ASP A 453 29.85 6.42 -22.14
C ASP A 453 30.33 7.86 -21.98
N VAL A 454 31.50 7.90 -21.35
CA VAL A 454 32.62 8.81 -21.51
C VAL A 454 32.69 9.41 -22.93
N TYR A 455 32.57 10.73 -23.04
CA TYR A 455 33.18 11.46 -24.17
C TYR A 455 34.61 11.83 -23.79
N SER A 456 35.54 11.09 -24.38
CA SER A 456 36.94 11.46 -24.49
C SER A 456 37.10 12.55 -25.55
N THR A 457 37.91 13.52 -25.18
CA THR A 457 38.65 14.50 -25.98
C THR A 457 39.34 13.94 -27.23
N SER A 458 39.29 14.72 -28.33
CA SER A 458 40.28 14.90 -29.41
C SER A 458 39.53 15.58 -30.59
N GLU A 459 39.87 16.72 -31.17
CA GLU A 459 41.07 17.57 -31.30
C GLU A 459 40.64 19.02 -31.48
#